data_AF-A0A2G8QWY7-F1
#
_entry.id   AF-A0A2G8QWY7-F1
#
_cell.length_a   1.000
_cell.length_b   1.000
_cell.length_c   1.000
_cell.angle_alpha   90.00
_cell.angle_beta   90.00
_cell.angle_gamma   90.00
#
_symmetry.space_group_name_H-M   'P 1'
#
loop_
_entity.id
_entity.type
_entity.pdbx_description
1 polymer ?
#
loop_
_entity_poly.entity_id
_entity_poly.type
_entity_poly.pdbx_seq_one_letter_code
_entity_poly.pdbx_strand_id
1 'polypeptide(L)' 'MTTTTRQNPPRTGAPEDVASYDARELTGELGQAYLTLDGQLYTLRITRAGKLILTK' A
#
# COMPACT_ATOMS: atom_id res chain seq x y z
N MET A 1 1.10 -28.24 3.26
CA MET A 1 1.68 -27.20 4.14
C MET A 1 2.80 -26.52 3.38
N THR A 2 2.51 -25.39 2.73
CA THR A 2 3.53 -24.50 2.16
C THR A 2 2.89 -23.14 1.88
N THR A 3 2.90 -22.27 2.89
CA THR A 3 2.57 -20.85 2.75
C THR A 3 3.79 -20.16 2.15
N THR A 4 3.82 -20.05 0.82
CA THR A 4 4.88 -19.33 0.09
C THR A 4 4.60 -17.84 0.16
N THR A 5 5.14 -17.18 1.19
CA THR A 5 5.26 -15.72 1.28
C THR A 5 6.08 -15.22 0.10
N ARG A 6 5.44 -14.56 -0.87
CA ARG A 6 6.15 -13.89 -1.98
C ARG A 6 6.86 -12.66 -1.42
N GLN A 7 8.13 -12.82 -1.07
CA GLN A 7 9.02 -11.71 -0.72
C GLN A 7 9.28 -10.89 -1.99
N ASN A 8 8.76 -9.67 -2.04
CA ASN A 8 9.01 -8.70 -3.10
C ASN A 8 10.45 -8.16 -2.97
N PRO A 9 11.25 -8.06 -4.05
CA PRO A 9 12.66 -7.64 -3.97
C PRO A 9 12.80 -6.20 -3.46
N PRO A 10 13.94 -5.84 -2.84
CA PRO A 10 14.17 -4.51 -2.29
C PRO A 10 14.10 -3.47 -3.40
N ARG A 11 13.03 -2.67 -3.43
CA ARG A 11 12.91 -1.53 -4.33
C ARG A 11 13.75 -0.40 -3.76
N THR A 12 14.70 0.05 -4.57
CA THR A 12 15.65 1.13 -4.34
C THR A 12 15.07 2.29 -3.50
N GLY A 13 15.56 2.47 -2.27
CA GLY A 13 15.58 3.78 -1.60
C GLY A 13 14.72 4.00 -0.35
N ALA A 14 14.02 2.99 0.20
CA ALA A 14 13.36 3.15 1.50
C ALA A 14 14.36 2.96 2.65
N PRO A 15 14.41 3.84 3.66
CA PRO A 15 15.23 3.63 4.86
C PRO A 15 14.77 2.34 5.55
N GLU A 16 15.73 1.50 5.96
CA GLU A 16 15.48 0.14 6.49
C GLU A 16 14.61 0.11 7.75
N ASP A 17 14.43 1.27 8.41
CA ASP A 17 13.63 1.42 9.62
C ASP A 17 12.12 1.62 9.35
N VAL A 18 11.71 1.82 8.09
CA VAL A 18 10.30 2.09 7.75
C VAL A 18 9.69 0.92 6.99
N ALA A 19 8.52 0.49 7.44
CA ALA A 19 7.75 -0.53 6.73
C ALA A 19 7.39 -0.05 5.31
N SER A 20 7.91 -0.76 4.31
CA SER A 20 7.61 -0.51 2.90
C SER A 20 6.52 -1.48 2.43
N TYR A 21 5.44 -0.93 1.88
CA TYR A 21 4.32 -1.71 1.33
C TYR A 21 4.16 -1.45 -0.17
N ASP A 22 3.76 -2.47 -0.92
CA ASP A 22 3.33 -2.26 -2.30
C ASP A 22 1.95 -1.62 -2.33
N ALA A 23 1.85 -0.48 -3.00
CA ALA A 23 0.60 0.26 -3.10
C ALA A 23 -0.52 -0.50 -3.82
N ARG A 24 -0.19 -1.30 -4.85
CA ARG A 24 -1.18 -2.11 -5.58
C ARG A 24 -1.67 -3.28 -4.74
N GLU A 25 -0.81 -3.88 -3.91
CA GLU A 25 -1.22 -4.89 -2.94
C GLU A 25 -2.15 -4.30 -1.89
N LEU A 26 -1.86 -3.10 -1.39
CA LEU A 26 -2.73 -2.39 -0.44
C LEU A 26 -4.09 -2.05 -1.05
N THR A 27 -4.13 -1.60 -2.31
CA THR A 27 -5.37 -1.13 -2.96
C THR A 27 -6.17 -2.21 -3.69
N GLY A 28 -5.61 -3.39 -3.89
CA GLY A 28 -6.24 -4.46 -4.66
C GLY A 28 -6.63 -4.07 -6.08
N GLU A 29 -7.55 -4.84 -6.68
CA GLU A 29 -7.99 -4.67 -8.08
C GLU A 29 -8.75 -3.37 -8.33
N LEU A 30 -9.39 -2.82 -7.29
CA LEU A 30 -10.16 -1.57 -7.39
C LEU A 30 -9.26 -0.33 -7.41
N GLY A 31 -7.97 -0.46 -7.09
CA GLY A 31 -7.07 0.68 -6.97
C GLY A 31 -7.45 1.62 -5.81
N GLN A 32 -8.25 1.14 -4.85
CA GLN A 32 -8.69 1.87 -3.67
C GLN A 32 -8.64 0.99 -2.41
N ALA A 33 -8.17 1.56 -1.30
CA ALA A 33 -8.20 0.96 0.04
C ALA A 33 -8.72 1.93 1.09
N TYR A 34 -9.23 1.39 2.18
CA TYR A 34 -9.57 2.15 3.37
C TYR A 34 -8.55 1.89 4.47
N LEU A 35 -8.10 2.97 5.11
CA LEU A 35 -7.19 2.92 6.25
C LEU A 35 -7.89 3.54 7.44
N THR A 36 -7.73 2.92 8.61
CA THR A 36 -8.19 3.50 9.88
C THR A 36 -7.01 4.06 10.64
N LEU A 37 -7.06 5.34 10.99
CA LEU A 37 -6.07 6.02 11.81
C LEU A 37 -6.82 6.82 12.88
N ASP A 38 -6.53 6.55 14.16
CA ASP A 38 -7.20 7.20 15.30
C ASP A 38 -8.74 7.13 15.25
N GLY A 39 -9.28 6.00 14.77
CA GLY A 39 -10.73 5.80 14.61
C GLY A 39 -11.35 6.57 13.44
N GLN A 40 -10.53 7.29 12.66
CA GLN A 40 -10.96 7.98 11.45
C GLN A 40 -10.70 7.12 10.22
N LEU A 41 -11.66 7.12 9.29
CA LEU A 41 -11.50 6.47 8.00
C LEU A 41 -10.73 7.39 7.05
N TYR A 42 -9.78 6.83 6.33
CA TYR A 42 -9.06 7.47 5.24
C TYR A 42 -9.18 6.58 4.00
N THR A 43 -9.19 7.20 2.83
CA THR A 43 -9.22 6.52 1.54
C THR A 43 -7.87 6.70 0.84
N LEU A 44 -7.18 5.59 0.59
CA LEU A 44 -6.01 5.53 -0.27
C LEU A 44 -6.43 5.13 -1.68
N ARG A 45 -6.03 5.88 -2.71
CA ARG A 45 -6.35 5.56 -4.11
C ARG A 45 -5.17 5.77 -5.05
N ILE A 46 -5.02 4.87 -6.02
CA ILE A 46 -4.14 5.05 -7.18
C ILE A 46 -4.91 5.84 -8.25
N THR A 47 -4.39 7.00 -8.63
CA THR A 47 -4.96 7.84 -9.68
C THR A 47 -4.69 7.26 -11.07
N ARG A 48 -5.46 7.71 -12.07
CA ARG A 48 -5.23 7.37 -13.49
C ARG A 48 -3.82 7.76 -13.97
N ALA A 49 -3.21 8.76 -13.34
CA ALA A 49 -1.84 9.21 -13.62
C ALA A 49 -0.76 8.41 -12.85
N GLY A 50 -1.14 7.34 -12.13
CA GLY A 50 -0.22 6.49 -11.38
C GLY A 50 0.27 7.08 -10.05
N LYS A 51 -0.28 8.22 -9.61
CA LYS A 51 0.03 8.82 -8.31
C LYS A 51 -0.88 8.25 -7.21
N LEU A 52 -0.35 8.16 -5.99
CA LEU A 52 -1.11 7.83 -4.79
C LEU A 52 -1.72 9.09 -4.19
N ILE A 53 -2.99 9.01 -3.77
CA ILE A 53 -3.68 10.04 -2.99
C ILE A 53 -4.25 9.40 -1.74
N LEU A 54 -4.06 10.06 -0.61
CA LEU A 54 -4.73 9.76 0.65
C LEU A 54 -5.70 10.90 0.98
N THR A 55 -6.98 10.59 1.13
CA THR A 55 -7.99 11.55 1.62
C THR A 55 -8.56 11.05 2.93
N LYS A 56 -9.01 11.98 3.77
CA LYS A 56 -9.90 11.65 4.88
C LYS A 56 -11.28 11.31 4.33
#